data_AF-A0A9E5TJP6-F1
#
_entry.id   AF-A0A9E5TJP6-F1
#
_cell.length_a   1.000
_cell.length_b   1.000
_cell.length_c   1.000
_cell.angle_alpha   90.00
_cell.angle_beta   90.00
_cell.angle_gamma   90.00
#
_symmetry.space_group_name_H-M   'P 1'
#
loop_
_entity.id
_entity.type
_entity.pdbx_description
1 polymer ?
#
loop_
_entity_poly.entity_id
_entity_poly.type
_entity_poly.pdbx_seq_one_letter_code
_entity_poly.pdbx_strand_id
1 'polypeptide(L)'
;LDMCISVATWPECMPGLVVFTETLMDQGAKMVFVSSSIDVEMSWNRLNELVPRLKTEYTYGEDYVFLGYRTGGAAAVAQMAVDLASIYPTDHYGT
;
A
#
# COMPACT_ATOMS: atom_id res chain seq x y z
N LEU A 1 -1.00 -3.68 3.77
CA LEU A 1 -2.18 -3.50 2.90
C LEU A 1 -1.82 -3.99 1.51
N ASP A 2 -2.50 -5.05 1.05
CA ASP A 2 -2.41 -5.51 -0.34
C ASP A 2 -3.43 -4.75 -1.19
N MET A 3 -2.93 -3.91 -2.10
CA MET A 3 -3.69 -3.17 -3.08
C MET A 3 -3.91 -4.03 -4.33
N CYS A 4 -4.59 -5.16 -4.19
CA CYS A 4 -4.94 -6.07 -5.30
C CYS A 4 -6.06 -5.47 -6.20
N ILE A 5 -5.87 -4.21 -6.62
CA ILE A 5 -6.85 -3.42 -7.36
C ILE A 5 -6.16 -2.86 -8.60
N SER A 6 -6.59 -3.39 -9.75
CA SER A 6 -6.27 -2.80 -11.06
C SER A 6 -7.17 -1.59 -11.32
N VAL A 7 -6.76 -0.70 -12.22
CA VAL A 7 -7.54 0.46 -12.66
C VAL A 7 -8.95 0.09 -13.13
N ALA A 8 -9.13 -1.13 -13.66
CA ALA A 8 -10.43 -1.63 -14.09
C ALA A 8 -11.43 -1.82 -12.95
N THR A 9 -10.97 -2.07 -11.72
CA THR A 9 -11.82 -2.37 -10.56
C THR A 9 -11.98 -1.20 -9.58
N TRP A 10 -11.45 -0.01 -9.93
CA TRP A 10 -11.57 1.19 -9.10
C TRP A 10 -13.00 1.54 -8.68
N PRO A 11 -14.03 1.48 -9.56
CA PRO A 11 -15.38 1.89 -9.17
C PRO A 11 -15.95 1.10 -7.99
N GLU A 12 -15.56 -0.17 -7.84
CA GLU A 12 -16.10 -1.07 -6.83
C GLU A 12 -15.19 -1.18 -5.60
N CYS A 13 -13.87 -1.16 -5.79
CA CYS A 13 -12.92 -1.48 -4.71
C CYS A 13 -12.20 -0.25 -4.13
N MET A 14 -12.04 0.85 -4.88
CA MET A 14 -11.29 2.02 -4.43
C MET A 14 -11.90 2.68 -3.17
N PRO A 15 -13.24 2.86 -3.06
CA PRO A 15 -13.83 3.41 -1.84
C PRO A 15 -13.53 2.57 -0.60
N GLY A 16 -13.50 1.24 -0.75
CA GLY A 16 -13.14 0.33 0.33
C GLY A 16 -11.69 0.53 0.78
N LEU A 17 -10.75 0.64 -0.17
CA LEU A 17 -9.34 0.90 0.14
C LEU A 17 -9.16 2.21 0.91
N VAL A 18 -9.84 3.28 0.47
CA VAL A 18 -9.83 4.59 1.15
C VAL A 18 -10.28 4.45 2.61
N VAL A 19 -11.42 3.80 2.85
CA VAL A 19 -11.95 3.61 4.21
C VAL A 19 -11.00 2.77 5.07
N PHE A 20 -10.40 1.71 4.51
CA PHE A 20 -9.43 0.89 5.25
C PHE A 20 -8.20 1.70 5.65
N THR A 21 -7.68 2.53 4.74
CA THR A 21 -6.55 3.40 5.03
C THR A 21 -6.88 4.41 6.12
N GLU A 22 -7.99 5.13 6.00
CA GLU A 22 -8.44 6.10 7.02
C GLU A 22 -8.66 5.42 8.38
N THR A 23 -9.28 4.24 8.41
CA THR A 23 -9.51 3.50 9.66
C THR A 23 -8.20 3.07 10.33
N LEU A 24 -7.21 2.63 9.55
CA LEU A 24 -5.89 2.28 10.07
C LEU A 24 -5.12 3.51 10.57
N MET A 25 -5.32 4.66 9.92
CA MET A 25 -4.77 5.93 10.37
C MET A 25 -5.39 6.36 11.71
N ASP A 26 -6.69 6.21 11.88
CA ASP A 26 -7.37 6.52 13.15
C ASP A 26 -6.90 5.60 14.30
N GLN A 27 -6.38 4.41 13.98
CA GLN A 27 -5.75 3.51 14.94
C GLN A 27 -4.26 3.80 15.20
N GLY A 28 -3.66 4.76 14.50
CA GLY A 28 -2.23 5.07 14.62
C GLY A 28 -1.32 3.97 14.07
N ALA A 29 -1.83 3.14 13.15
CA ALA A 29 -1.07 2.01 12.62
C ALA A 29 -0.01 2.46 11.60
N LYS A 30 1.15 1.80 11.60
CA LYS A 30 2.12 1.91 10.52
C LYS A 30 1.70 1.04 9.33
N MET A 31 1.84 1.55 8.12
CA MET A 31 1.23 0.96 6.93
C MET A 31 2.26 0.62 5.85
N VAL A 32 2.15 -0.59 5.30
CA VAL A 32 2.96 -1.02 4.16
C VAL A 32 2.03 -1.32 3.00
N PHE A 33 2.20 -0.65 1.87
CA PHE A 33 1.38 -0.84 0.67
C PHE A 33 2.13 -1.70 -0.35
N VAL A 34 1.51 -2.78 -0.81
CA VAL A 34 2.06 -3.69 -1.82
C VAL A 34 0.95 -4.11 -2.77
N SER A 35 1.28 -4.53 -3.99
CA SER A 35 0.29 -5.09 -4.91
C SER A 35 0.86 -6.17 -5.81
N SER A 36 -0.02 -7.01 -6.31
CA SER A 36 0.21 -7.98 -7.39
C SER A 36 -0.32 -7.50 -8.75
N SER A 37 -0.75 -6.24 -8.87
CA SER A 37 -1.19 -5.63 -10.13
C SER A 37 -0.12 -4.70 -10.70
N ILE A 38 0.10 -4.75 -12.01
CA ILE A 38 1.16 -3.99 -12.70
C ILE A 38 0.91 -2.48 -12.73
N ASP A 39 -0.36 -2.09 -12.62
CA ASP A 39 -0.87 -0.73 -12.66
C ASP A 39 -1.04 -0.11 -11.26
N VAL A 40 -0.45 -0.74 -10.24
CA VAL A 40 -0.54 -0.31 -8.84
C VAL A 40 -0.07 1.14 -8.63
N GLU A 41 0.91 1.63 -9.39
CA GLU A 41 1.38 3.02 -9.28
C GLU A 41 0.26 4.03 -9.54
N MET A 42 -0.63 3.74 -10.50
CA MET A 42 -1.81 4.57 -10.75
C MET A 42 -2.77 4.53 -9.58
N SER A 43 -3.02 3.32 -9.04
CA SER A 43 -3.87 3.13 -7.86
C SER A 43 -3.29 3.82 -6.62
N TRP A 44 -1.96 3.85 -6.48
CA TRP A 44 -1.24 4.52 -5.40
C TRP A 44 -1.39 6.03 -5.48
N ASN A 45 -1.20 6.62 -6.67
CA ASN A 45 -1.42 8.04 -6.88
C ASN A 45 -2.88 8.41 -6.59
N ARG A 46 -3.83 7.59 -7.04
CA ARG A 46 -5.25 7.81 -6.77
C ARG A 46 -5.59 7.75 -5.29
N LEU A 47 -5.02 6.80 -4.54
CA LEU A 47 -5.20 6.72 -3.09
C LEU A 47 -4.68 7.99 -2.41
N ASN A 48 -3.50 8.48 -2.79
CA ASN A 48 -2.92 9.72 -2.25
C ASN A 48 -3.74 10.98 -2.58
N GLU A 49 -4.51 10.99 -3.66
CA GLU A 49 -5.46 12.08 -3.97
C GLU A 49 -6.70 12.02 -3.08
N LEU A 50 -7.19 10.81 -2.80
CA LEU A 50 -8.42 10.58 -2.06
C LEU A 50 -8.24 10.62 -0.53
N VAL A 51 -7.03 10.31 -0.06
CA VAL A 51 -6.64 10.32 1.36
C VAL A 51 -5.52 11.36 1.52
N PRO A 52 -5.82 12.66 1.52
CA PRO A 52 -4.79 13.70 1.66
C PRO A 52 -4.09 13.63 3.02
N ARG A 53 -4.78 13.10 4.05
CA ARG A 53 -4.24 12.93 5.41
C ARG A 53 -2.95 12.12 5.43
N LEU A 54 -2.78 11.18 4.51
CA LEU A 54 -1.58 10.35 4.36
C LEU A 54 -0.31 11.20 4.18
N LYS A 55 -0.43 12.38 3.56
CA LYS A 55 0.70 13.29 3.34
C LYS A 55 0.82 14.39 4.40
N THR A 56 -0.25 14.68 5.13
CA THR A 56 -0.27 15.80 6.09
C THR A 56 -0.04 15.35 7.53
N GLU A 57 -0.42 14.12 7.86
CA GLU A 57 -0.35 13.58 9.23
C GLU A 57 0.69 12.46 9.39
N TYR A 58 1.17 11.88 8.28
CA TYR A 58 2.06 10.72 8.27
C TYR A 58 3.33 11.00 7.46
N THR A 59 4.45 10.39 7.85
CA THR A 59 5.74 10.54 7.16
C THR A 59 6.06 9.32 6.30
N TYR A 60 6.29 9.55 5.00
CA TYR A 60 6.73 8.51 4.08
C TYR A 60 8.12 7.98 4.48
N GLY A 61 8.31 6.67 4.52
CA GLY A 61 9.55 6.03 4.96
C GLY A 61 9.58 5.71 6.47
N GLU A 62 8.75 6.35 7.29
CA GLU A 62 8.69 6.10 8.73
C GLU A 62 7.37 5.47 9.18
N ASP A 63 6.25 6.06 8.77
CA ASP A 63 4.90 5.64 9.15
C ASP A 63 4.21 4.86 8.05
N TYR A 64 4.58 5.14 6.79
CA TYR A 64 4.09 4.37 5.66
C TYR A 64 5.11 4.25 4.53
N VAL A 65 5.05 3.13 3.81
CA VAL A 65 5.89 2.86 2.64
C VAL A 65 5.11 2.19 1.52
N PHE A 66 5.52 2.45 0.29
CA PHE A 66 4.98 1.82 -0.91
C PHE A 66 6.03 0.88 -1.51
N LEU A 67 5.77 -0.43 -1.45
CA LEU A 67 6.64 -1.46 -2.03
C LEU A 67 6.40 -1.65 -3.53
N GLY A 68 5.29 -1.15 -4.06
CA GLY A 68 4.92 -1.27 -5.46
C GLY A 68 4.52 -2.70 -5.85
N TYR A 69 4.72 -3.02 -7.14
CA TYR A 69 4.39 -4.32 -7.69
C TYR A 69 5.38 -5.39 -7.22
N ARG A 70 4.86 -6.50 -6.69
CA ARG A 70 5.63 -7.69 -6.30
C ARG A 70 4.98 -8.95 -6.87
N THR A 71 5.80 -9.78 -7.50
CA THR A 71 5.37 -11.08 -8.04
C THR A 71 5.27 -12.12 -6.92
N GLY A 72 4.45 -13.16 -7.13
CA GLY A 72 4.31 -14.27 -6.18
C GLY A 72 3.04 -14.23 -5.33
N GLY A 73 2.23 -13.18 -5.41
CA GLY A 73 0.89 -13.11 -4.80
C GLY A 73 0.88 -13.57 -3.34
N ALA A 74 0.10 -14.60 -3.03
CA ALA A 74 -0.02 -15.16 -1.69
C ALA A 74 1.31 -15.64 -1.09
N ALA A 75 2.25 -16.15 -1.90
CA ALA A 75 3.57 -16.58 -1.41
C ALA A 75 4.43 -15.38 -0.99
N ALA A 76 4.37 -14.28 -1.75
CA ALA A 76 5.05 -13.04 -1.38
C ALA A 76 4.43 -12.45 -0.09
N VAL A 77 3.10 -12.45 0.04
CA VAL A 77 2.42 -12.00 1.26
C VAL A 77 2.78 -12.87 2.47
N ALA A 78 2.85 -14.19 2.30
CA ALA A 78 3.25 -15.11 3.36
C ALA A 78 4.69 -14.85 3.83
N GLN A 79 5.60 -14.58 2.88
CA GLN A 79 6.98 -14.20 3.18
C GLN A 79 7.05 -12.88 3.96
N MET A 80 6.31 -11.86 3.51
CA MET A 80 6.22 -10.57 4.20
C MET A 80 5.69 -10.68 5.64
N ALA A 81 4.85 -11.68 5.93
CA ALA A 81 4.33 -11.93 7.27
C ALA A 81 5.39 -12.52 8.23
N VAL A 82 6.44 -13.16 7.70
CA VAL A 82 7.53 -13.73 8.51
C VAL A 82 8.53 -12.66 8.89
N ASP A 83 9.06 -11.94 7.89
CA ASP A 83 10.02 -10.84 8.11
C ASP A 83 10.03 -9.92 6.88
N LEU A 84 9.24 -8.85 6.94
CA LEU A 84 9.14 -7.88 5.86
C LEU A 84 10.48 -7.19 5.56
N ALA A 85 11.19 -6.74 6.60
CA ALA A 85 12.35 -5.87 6.46
C ALA A 85 13.57 -6.64 5.92
N SER A 86 13.70 -7.92 6.24
CA SER A 86 14.74 -8.80 5.69
C SER A 86 14.49 -9.14 4.21
N ILE A 87 13.22 -9.32 3.83
CA ILE A 87 12.86 -9.79 2.49
C ILE A 87 12.78 -8.64 1.48
N TYR A 88 12.25 -7.49 1.90
CA TYR A 88 12.18 -6.28 1.09
C TYR A 88 12.82 -5.11 1.86
N PRO A 89 14.17 -5.00 1.80
CA PRO A 89 14.89 -3.97 2.55
C PRO A 89 14.72 -2.56 1.98
N THR A 90 14.27 -2.45 0.74
CA THR A 90 14.01 -1.17 0.06
C THR A 90 12.60 -1.12 -0.50
N ASP A 91 12.02 0.07 -0.43
CA ASP A 91 10.71 0.34 -1.00
C ASP A 91 10.76 0.52 -2.53
N HIS A 92 9.63 0.90 -3.13
CA HIS A 92 9.54 1.15 -4.57
C HIS A 92 10.41 2.32 -5.05
N TYR A 93 10.68 3.31 -4.19
CA TYR A 93 11.48 4.49 -4.52
C TYR A 93 12.97 4.34 -4.15
N GLY A 94 13.37 3.21 -3.55
CA GLY A 94 14.75 2.95 -3.14
C GLY A 94 15.12 3.54 -1.78
N THR A 95 14.13 3.90 -0.96
CA THR A 95 14.24 4.32 0.44
C THR A 95 14.31 3.11 1.35
#